data_AF-A0A2D5H6T4-F1
#
_entry.id   AF-A0A2D5H6T4-F1
#
_cell.length_a   1.000
_cell.length_b   1.000
_cell.length_c   1.000
_cell.angle_alpha   90.00
_cell.angle_beta   90.00
_cell.angle_gamma   90.00
#
_symmetry.space_group_name_H-M   'P 1'
#
loop_
_entity.id
_entity.type
_entity.pdbx_description
1 polymer ?
#
loop_
_entity_poly.entity_id
_entity_poly.type
_entity_poly.pdbx_seq_one_letter_code
_entity_poly.pdbx_strand_id
1 'polypeptide(L)'
;MTMIAEQQMEHIGETKGCADHDHDMIHELSKRLDALWRCDQYIANAEGHADLRRFWKEIKTQEEANISRLKKLLSKHIQSNCF
;
A
#
# COMPACT_ATOMS: atom_id res chain seq x y z
N MET A 1 1.57 -26.11 25.15
CA MET A 1 1.89 -24.97 24.25
C MET A 1 0.85 -24.76 23.15
N THR A 2 -0.01 -25.74 22.86
CA THR A 2 -1.08 -25.66 21.84
C THR A 2 -2.27 -24.77 22.25
N MET A 3 -2.68 -24.85 23.51
CA MET A 3 -3.85 -24.12 24.04
C MET A 3 -3.78 -22.58 23.93
N ILE A 4 -2.58 -22.00 24.00
CA ILE A 4 -2.41 -20.53 23.88
C ILE A 4 -2.56 -20.09 22.42
N ALA A 5 -2.08 -20.90 21.47
CA ALA A 5 -2.25 -20.61 20.04
C ALA A 5 -3.72 -20.75 19.62
N GLU A 6 -4.44 -21.74 20.15
CA GLU A 6 -5.87 -21.95 19.88
C GLU A 6 -6.74 -20.78 20.40
N GLN A 7 -6.48 -20.27 21.60
CA GLN A 7 -7.17 -19.09 22.14
C GLN A 7 -6.85 -17.80 21.39
N GLN A 8 -5.63 -17.66 20.85
CA GLN A 8 -5.26 -16.48 20.04
C GLN A 8 -5.88 -16.51 18.64
N MET A 9 -6.26 -17.69 18.14
CA MET A 9 -6.90 -17.86 16.84
C MET A 9 -8.44 -17.82 16.90
N GLU A 10 -9.04 -17.85 18.10
CA GLU A 10 -10.49 -17.88 18.32
C GLU A 10 -11.22 -16.67 17.71
N HIS A 11 -10.55 -15.52 17.64
CA HIS A 11 -11.07 -14.27 17.07
C HIS A 11 -10.63 -14.02 15.61
N ILE A 12 -9.75 -14.88 15.05
CA ILE A 12 -9.35 -14.80 13.65
C ILE A 12 -10.55 -15.23 12.80
N GLY A 13 -11.15 -14.29 12.08
CA GLY A 13 -12.33 -14.53 11.25
C GLY A 13 -13.67 -14.15 11.88
N GLU A 14 -13.70 -13.47 13.03
CA GLU A 14 -14.92 -12.81 13.52
C GLU A 14 -15.24 -11.52 12.73
N THR A 15 -14.21 -10.91 12.13
CA THR A 15 -14.31 -9.78 11.18
C THR A 15 -14.50 -10.29 9.74
N LYS A 16 -15.58 -11.04 9.45
CA LYS A 16 -15.93 -11.49 8.08
C LYS A 16 -16.46 -10.38 7.16
N GLY A 17 -15.98 -9.15 7.34
CA GLY A 17 -16.47 -7.98 6.60
C GLY A 17 -15.68 -7.65 5.33
N CYS A 18 -14.39 -8.01 5.28
CA CYS A 18 -13.54 -7.83 4.10
C CYS A 18 -12.79 -9.12 3.83
N ALA A 19 -12.63 -9.49 2.56
CA ALA A 19 -11.70 -10.55 2.22
C ALA A 19 -10.25 -10.09 2.49
N ASP A 20 -9.36 -11.02 2.81
CA ASP A 20 -7.94 -10.71 3.08
C ASP A 20 -7.33 -9.90 1.92
N HIS A 21 -7.71 -10.22 0.68
CA HIS A 21 -7.23 -9.50 -0.50
C HIS A 21 -7.74 -8.05 -0.58
N ASP A 22 -8.93 -7.73 -0.05
CA ASP A 22 -9.47 -6.36 -0.02
C ASP A 22 -8.70 -5.50 0.96
N HIS A 23 -8.47 -6.05 2.16
CA HIS A 23 -7.60 -5.44 3.17
C HIS A 23 -6.21 -5.19 2.58
N ASP A 24 -5.61 -6.18 1.94
CA ASP A 24 -4.27 -6.08 1.37
C ASP A 24 -4.17 -4.99 0.29
N MET A 25 -5.16 -4.91 -0.59
CA MET A 25 -5.19 -3.89 -1.65
C MET A 25 -5.36 -2.47 -1.08
N ILE A 26 -6.19 -2.28 -0.05
CA ILE A 26 -6.36 -0.99 0.62
C ILE A 26 -5.12 -0.61 1.42
N HIS A 27 -4.56 -1.55 2.18
CA HIS A 27 -3.36 -1.33 2.98
C HIS A 27 -2.17 -0.97 2.09
N GLU A 28 -1.97 -1.69 0.99
CA GLU A 28 -0.91 -1.39 0.03
C GLU A 28 -1.14 -0.04 -0.68
N LEU A 29 -2.39 0.31 -1.03
CA LEU A 29 -2.68 1.63 -1.59
C LEU A 29 -2.34 2.75 -0.59
N SER A 30 -2.69 2.58 0.69
CA SER A 30 -2.37 3.53 1.75
C SER A 30 -0.86 3.73 1.85
N LYS A 31 -0.08 2.63 1.94
CA LYS A 31 1.38 2.69 2.03
C LYS A 31 2.01 3.44 0.85
N ARG A 32 1.52 3.20 -0.36
CA ARG A 32 2.05 3.84 -1.57
C ARG A 32 1.75 5.34 -1.62
N LEU A 33 0.53 5.74 -1.25
CA LEU A 33 0.17 7.15 -1.14
C LEU A 33 1.07 7.87 -0.12
N ASP A 34 1.33 7.20 1.00
CA ASP A 34 2.24 7.68 2.04
C ASP A 34 3.69 7.81 1.54
N ALA A 35 4.17 6.85 0.76
CA ALA A 35 5.49 6.89 0.13
C ALA A 35 5.61 8.01 -0.91
N LEU A 36 4.59 8.17 -1.75
CA LEU A 36 4.51 9.24 -2.75
C LEU A 36 4.59 10.62 -2.09
N TRP A 37 3.83 10.83 -1.01
CA TRP A 37 3.85 12.08 -0.25
C TRP A 37 5.23 12.37 0.34
N ARG A 38 5.90 11.36 0.90
CA ARG A 38 7.26 11.52 1.45
C ARG A 38 8.32 11.81 0.39
N CYS A 39 8.13 11.37 -0.86
CA CYS A 39 9.10 11.63 -1.93
C CYS A 39 9.35 13.12 -2.15
N ASP A 40 8.35 13.99 -1.95
CA ASP A 40 8.55 15.44 -2.06
C ASP A 40 9.55 15.97 -1.03
N GLN A 41 9.44 15.49 0.22
CA GLN A 41 10.41 15.82 1.26
C GLN A 41 11.80 15.25 0.94
N TYR A 42 11.89 14.04 0.39
CA TYR A 42 13.17 13.42 0.04
C TYR A 42 13.88 14.17 -1.10
N ILE A 43 13.13 14.63 -2.10
CA ILE A 43 13.62 15.47 -3.21
C ILE A 43 14.12 16.82 -2.67
N ALA A 44 13.42 17.41 -1.70
CA ALA A 44 13.83 18.64 -1.04
C ALA A 44 15.13 18.43 -0.23
N ASN A 45 15.19 17.37 0.58
CA ASN A 45 16.35 17.05 1.41
C ASN A 45 17.59 16.67 0.59
N ALA A 46 17.43 16.23 -0.66
CA ALA A 46 18.53 15.92 -1.58
C ALA A 46 19.10 17.16 -2.31
N GLU A 47 18.87 18.36 -1.80
CA GLU A 47 19.49 19.58 -2.31
C GLU A 47 21.02 19.47 -2.30
N GLY A 48 21.67 19.96 -3.36
CA GLY A 48 23.12 19.81 -3.56
C GLY A 48 23.58 18.41 -4.01
N HIS A 49 22.71 17.39 -3.96
CA HIS A 49 23.03 16.01 -4.36
C HIS A 49 22.26 15.61 -5.62
N ALA A 50 22.79 15.96 -6.79
CA ALA A 50 22.09 15.81 -8.07
C ALA A 50 21.60 14.37 -8.36
N ASP A 51 22.43 13.37 -8.08
CA ASP A 51 22.08 11.97 -8.32
C ASP A 51 21.01 11.47 -7.35
N LEU A 52 21.10 11.85 -6.08
CA LEU A 52 20.10 11.49 -5.06
C LEU A 52 18.75 12.15 -5.36
N ARG A 53 18.77 13.42 -5.80
CA ARG A 53 17.56 14.13 -6.23
C ARG A 53 16.93 13.46 -7.46
N ARG A 54 17.75 13.01 -8.41
CA ARG A 54 17.27 12.28 -9.60
C ARG A 54 16.63 10.95 -9.20
N PHE A 55 17.30 10.19 -8.35
CA PHE A 55 16.78 8.94 -7.80
C PHE A 55 15.40 9.12 -7.17
N TRP A 56 15.22 10.10 -6.27
CA TRP A 56 13.92 10.32 -5.63
C TRP A 56 12.82 10.76 -6.59
N LYS A 57 13.16 11.51 -7.65
CA LYS A 57 12.21 11.84 -8.72
C LYS A 57 11.77 10.59 -9.49
N GLU A 58 12.70 9.69 -9.79
CA GLU A 58 12.39 8.42 -10.46
C GLU A 58 11.51 7.53 -9.59
N ILE A 59 11.80 7.41 -8.29
CA ILE A 59 10.95 6.70 -7.32
C ILE A 59 9.56 7.32 -7.26
N LYS A 60 9.45 8.65 -7.22
CA LYS A 60 8.16 9.35 -7.22
C LYS A 60 7.32 8.97 -8.45
N THR A 61 7.90 9.02 -9.64
CA THR A 61 7.22 8.63 -10.89
C THR A 61 6.79 7.16 -10.88
N GLN A 62 7.62 6.27 -10.33
CA GLN A 62 7.24 4.86 -10.18
C GLN A 62 6.04 4.69 -9.24
N GLU A 63 6.00 5.40 -8.11
CA GLU A 63 4.87 5.34 -7.19
C GLU A 63 3.58 5.90 -7.80
N GLU A 64 3.63 6.99 -8.58
CA GLU A 64 2.48 7.49 -9.32
C GLU A 64 1.90 6.44 -10.29
N ALA A 65 2.78 5.75 -11.02
CA ALA A 65 2.38 4.67 -11.93
C ALA A 65 1.77 3.47 -11.17
N ASN A 66 2.39 3.07 -10.06
CA ASN A 66 1.92 1.97 -9.22
C ASN A 66 0.56 2.27 -8.59
N ILE A 67 0.38 3.47 -8.03
CA ILE A 67 -0.90 3.94 -7.47
C ILE A 67 -1.98 3.94 -8.54
N SER A 68 -1.67 4.46 -9.74
CA SER A 68 -2.62 4.46 -10.87
C SER A 68 -3.05 3.05 -11.25
N ARG A 69 -2.10 2.11 -11.35
CA ARG A 69 -2.38 0.70 -11.64
C ARG A 69 -3.21 0.03 -10.54
N LEU A 70 -2.88 0.26 -9.26
CA LEU A 70 -3.59 -0.32 -8.13
C LEU A 70 -5.03 0.21 -8.04
N LYS A 71 -5.25 1.52 -8.24
CA LYS A 71 -6.60 2.10 -8.32
C LYS A 71 -7.44 1.48 -9.44
N LYS A 72 -6.84 1.19 -10.60
CA LYS A 72 -7.53 0.49 -11.69
C LYS A 72 -7.91 -0.94 -11.31
N LEU A 73 -7.06 -1.67 -10.59
CA LEU A 73 -7.35 -3.02 -10.11
C LEU A 73 -8.49 -2.99 -9.07
N LEU A 74 -8.40 -2.11 -8.07
CA LEU A 74 -9.46 -1.89 -7.08
C LEU A 74 -10.81 -1.61 -7.76
N SER A 75 -10.83 -0.68 -8.72
CA SER A 75 -12.04 -0.36 -9.47
C SER A 75 -12.63 -1.57 -10.19
N LYS A 76 -11.80 -2.45 -10.75
CA LYS A 76 -12.27 -3.68 -11.41
C LYS A 76 -12.84 -4.69 -10.42
N HIS A 77 -12.20 -4.86 -9.26
CA HIS A 77 -12.68 -5.75 -8.21
C HIS A 77 -14.02 -5.28 -7.64
N ILE A 78 -14.17 -3.98 -7.38
CA ILE A 78 -15.44 -3.36 -6.97
C ILE A 78 -16.53 -3.57 -8.02
N GLN A 79 -16.25 -3.29 -9.29
CA GLN A 79 -17.21 -3.49 -10.38
C GLN A 79 -17.62 -4.97 -10.57
N SER A 80 -16.73 -5.90 -10.22
CA SER A 80 -16.98 -7.34 -10.33
C SER A 80 -17.63 -7.92 -9.06
N ASN A 81 -18.01 -7.07 -8.09
CA ASN A 81 -18.56 -7.46 -6.79
C ASN A 81 -17.65 -8.47 -6.04
N CYS A 82 -16.34 -8.28 -6.21
CA CYS A 82 -15.26 -9.09 -5.64
C CYS A 82 -14.35 -8.19 -4.78
N PHE A 83 -15.00 -7.26 -4.07
CA PHE A 83 -14.48 -6.30 -3.10
C PHE A 83 -15.58 -5.99 -2.08
#